data_AF-A0A318NCQ0-F1
#
_entry.id   AF-A0A318NCQ0-F1
#
_cell.length_a   1.000
_cell.length_b   1.000
_cell.length_c   1.000
_cell.angle_alpha   90.00
_cell.angle_beta   90.00
_cell.angle_gamma   90.00
#
_symmetry.space_group_name_H-M   'P 1'
#
loop_
_entity.id
_entity.type
_entity.pdbx_description
1 polymer ?
#
loop_
_entity_poly.entity_id
_entity_poly.type
_entity_poly.pdbx_seq_one_letter_code
_entity_poly.pdbx_strand_id
1 'polypeptide(L)'
;MPAAESPEHITRTRTVTARAILQGKADLRTYPYRLLAVVSQHGLGGDQISEALAAAEVLGQFGWDLVNVSEFASSRIVYAFLRRR
;
A
#
# COMPACT_ATOMS: atom_id res chain seq x y z
N MET A 1 17.85 -3.57 6.79
CA MET A 1 17.22 -3.37 5.47
C MET A 1 15.80 -3.90 5.56
N PRO A 2 14.74 -3.16 5.20
CA PRO A 2 13.40 -3.74 5.19
C PRO A 2 13.40 -4.85 4.14
N ALA A 3 13.05 -6.07 4.58
CA ALA A 3 12.92 -7.23 3.72
C ALA A 3 11.89 -6.91 2.62
N ALA A 4 12.14 -7.36 1.39
CA ALA A 4 11.11 -7.31 0.36
C ALA A 4 9.86 -8.05 0.86
N GLU A 5 8.69 -7.47 0.66
CA GLU A 5 7.44 -8.13 1.04
C GLU A 5 7.13 -9.21 0.02
N SER A 6 7.09 -10.46 0.48
CA SER A 6 6.89 -11.58 -0.42
C SER A 6 5.47 -11.59 -0.99
N PRO A 7 5.26 -12.08 -2.23
CA PRO A 7 3.92 -12.21 -2.81
C PRO A 7 2.95 -13.02 -1.93
N GLU A 8 3.45 -14.04 -1.23
CA GLU A 8 2.67 -14.87 -0.33
C GLU A 8 2.20 -14.08 0.88
N HIS A 9 3.07 -13.23 1.43
CA HIS A 9 2.71 -12.36 2.56
C HIS A 9 1.61 -11.39 2.15
N ILE A 10 1.79 -10.68 1.03
CA ILE A 10 0.82 -9.72 0.50
C ILE A 10 -0.50 -10.41 0.16
N THR A 11 -0.46 -11.61 -0.42
CA THR A 11 -1.67 -12.40 -0.72
C THR A 11 -2.41 -12.79 0.54
N ARG A 12 -1.69 -13.19 1.59
CA ARG A 12 -2.28 -13.59 2.87
C ARG A 12 -2.92 -12.42 3.61
N THR A 13 -2.24 -11.29 3.70
CA THR A 13 -2.70 -10.12 4.47
C THR A 13 -3.60 -9.20 3.67
N ARG A 14 -3.49 -9.24 2.34
CA ARG A 14 -4.06 -8.25 1.40
C ARG A 14 -3.56 -6.83 1.65
N THR A 15 -2.39 -6.73 2.26
CA THR A 15 -1.77 -5.48 2.64
C THR A 15 -0.33 -5.44 2.14
N VAL A 16 0.09 -4.29 1.66
CA VAL A 16 1.47 -3.99 1.26
C VAL A 16 1.90 -2.67 1.87
N THR A 17 3.15 -2.52 2.28
CA THR A 17 3.62 -1.22 2.79
C THR A 17 3.83 -0.22 1.66
N ALA A 18 3.48 1.05 1.91
CA ALA A 18 3.74 2.15 0.98
C ALA A 18 5.23 2.22 0.62
N ARG A 19 6.11 2.04 1.61
CA ARG A 19 7.57 2.00 1.42
C ARG A 19 8.03 0.86 0.51
N ALA A 20 7.45 -0.34 0.61
CA ALA A 20 7.80 -1.45 -0.29
C ALA A 20 7.46 -1.12 -1.74
N ILE A 21 6.32 -0.46 -1.99
CA ILE A 21 5.93 0.01 -3.33
C ILE A 21 6.92 1.07 -3.83
N LEU A 22 7.16 2.11 -3.03
CA LEU A 22 8.02 3.23 -3.41
C LEU A 22 9.48 2.82 -3.64
N GLN A 23 9.93 1.73 -3.01
CA GLN A 23 11.27 1.15 -3.21
C GLN A 23 11.33 0.10 -4.34
N GLY A 24 10.22 -0.20 -5.02
CA GLY A 24 10.17 -1.26 -6.04
C GLY A 24 10.38 -2.66 -5.47
N LYS A 25 10.03 -2.87 -4.19
CA LYS A 25 10.20 -4.13 -3.44
C LYS A 25 8.90 -4.88 -3.17
N ALA A 26 7.81 -4.45 -3.81
CA ALA A 26 6.52 -5.14 -3.78
C ALA A 26 6.30 -5.85 -5.11
N ASP A 27 6.00 -7.15 -5.07
CA ASP A 27 5.59 -7.90 -6.25
C ASP A 27 4.10 -8.28 -6.16
N LEU A 28 3.30 -7.64 -7.02
CA LEU A 28 1.85 -7.83 -7.10
C LEU A 28 1.43 -8.60 -8.36
N ARG A 29 2.38 -9.12 -9.15
CA ARG A 29 2.05 -9.75 -10.46
C ARG A 29 1.20 -11.00 -10.30
N THR A 30 1.46 -11.78 -9.25
CA THR A 30 0.71 -13.00 -8.91
C THR A 30 -0.45 -12.75 -7.95
N TYR A 31 -0.71 -11.49 -7.57
CA TYR A 31 -1.74 -11.15 -6.59
C TYR A 31 -3.15 -11.45 -7.17
N PRO A 32 -3.94 -12.35 -6.54
CA PRO A 32 -5.16 -12.88 -7.15
C PRO A 32 -6.40 -12.04 -6.87
N TYR A 33 -6.34 -11.09 -5.94
CA TYR A 33 -7.51 -10.32 -5.51
C TYR A 33 -7.61 -8.97 -6.22
N ARG A 34 -8.84 -8.45 -6.30
CA ARG A 34 -9.11 -7.14 -6.90
C ARG A 34 -8.95 -5.98 -5.92
N LEU A 35 -8.89 -6.23 -4.61
CA LEU A 35 -8.77 -5.20 -3.59
C LEU A 35 -7.44 -5.36 -2.87
N LEU A 36 -6.76 -4.25 -2.62
CA LEU A 36 -5.46 -4.19 -1.95
C LEU A 36 -5.45 -3.02 -0.96
N ALA A 37 -4.93 -3.25 0.23
CA ALA A 37 -4.62 -2.20 1.18
C ALA A 37 -3.14 -1.81 1.05
N VAL A 38 -2.87 -0.53 0.92
CA VAL A 38 -1.53 0.06 1.07
C VAL A 38 -1.47 0.69 2.44
N VAL A 39 -0.49 0.29 3.24
CA VAL A 39 -0.33 0.78 4.61
C VAL A 39 0.88 1.70 4.72
N SER A 40 0.69 2.88 5.28
CA SER A 40 1.76 3.76 5.74
C SER A 40 1.76 3.79 7.27
N GLN A 41 2.92 3.51 7.84
CA GLN A 41 3.14 3.42 9.29
C GLN A 41 4.36 4.25 9.72
N HIS A 42 5.08 4.85 8.77
CA HIS A 42 6.34 5.57 9.02
C HIS A 42 6.13 7.05 8.72
N GLY A 43 6.36 7.91 9.71
CA GLY A 43 6.19 9.37 9.60
C GLY A 43 5.19 9.93 10.60
N LEU A 44 5.08 11.26 10.67
CA LEU A 44 4.12 11.95 11.53
C LEU A 44 2.94 12.43 10.68
N GLY A 45 1.71 11.99 10.99
CA GLY A 45 0.46 12.51 10.43
C GLY A 45 0.48 12.70 8.91
N GLY A 46 0.60 13.95 8.45
CA GLY A 46 0.59 14.34 7.03
C GLY A 46 1.65 13.66 6.16
N ASP A 47 2.78 13.27 6.73
CA ASP A 47 3.81 12.50 6.00
C ASP A 47 3.29 11.11 5.61
N GLN A 48 2.47 10.47 6.45
CA GLN A 48 1.93 9.13 6.19
C GLN A 48 0.85 9.14 5.11
N ILE A 49 0.00 10.17 5.13
CA ILE A 49 -0.99 10.38 4.07
C ILE A 49 -0.27 10.60 2.74
N SER A 50 0.76 11.45 2.75
CA SER A 50 1.55 11.74 1.55
C SER A 50 2.25 10.48 1.02
N GLU A 51 2.82 9.65 1.89
CA GLU A 51 3.45 8.38 1.52
C GLU A 51 2.43 7.40 0.92
N ALA A 52 1.25 7.27 1.52
CA ALA A 52 0.19 6.40 1.02
C ALA A 52 -0.33 6.85 -0.35
N LEU A 53 -0.49 8.17 -0.56
CA LEU A 53 -0.90 8.73 -1.85
C LEU A 53 0.16 8.53 -2.93
N ALA A 54 1.44 8.76 -2.62
CA ALA A 54 2.54 8.53 -3.55
C ALA A 54 2.61 7.05 -3.97
N ALA A 55 2.46 6.12 -3.02
CA ALA A 55 2.40 4.70 -3.34
C ALA A 55 1.18 4.34 -4.20
N ALA A 56 0.02 4.95 -3.94
CA ALA A 56 -1.18 4.75 -4.75
C ALA A 56 -1.00 5.27 -6.19
N GLU A 57 -0.32 6.40 -6.39
CA GLU A 57 -0.02 6.95 -7.71
C GLU A 57 0.89 6.02 -8.52
N VAL A 58 1.93 5.45 -7.90
CA VAL A 58 2.77 4.41 -8.52
C VAL A 58 1.90 3.23 -8.95
N LEU A 59 1.04 2.71 -8.08
CA LEU A 59 0.15 1.59 -8.43
C LEU A 59 -0.88 1.94 -9.51
N GLY A 60 -1.26 3.22 -9.64
CA GLY A 60 -2.09 3.74 -10.73
C GLY A 60 -1.55 3.40 -12.12
N GLN A 61 -0.22 3.50 -12.27
CA GLN A 61 0.48 3.13 -13.50
C GLN A 61 0.36 1.64 -13.83
N PHE A 62 0.11 0.80 -12.82
CA PHE A 62 -0.04 -0.65 -12.92
C PHE A 62 -1.49 -1.14 -12.88
N GLY A 63 -2.46 -0.24 -13.08
CA GLY A 63 -3.87 -0.63 -13.21
C GLY A 63 -4.66 -0.67 -11.91
N TRP A 64 -4.19 0.00 -10.86
CA TRP A 64 -4.93 0.13 -9.61
C TRP A 64 -5.58 1.51 -9.48
N ASP A 65 -6.82 1.55 -9.04
CA ASP A 65 -7.55 2.79 -8.75
C ASP A 65 -7.65 2.98 -7.24
N LEU A 66 -7.35 4.19 -6.76
CA LEU A 66 -7.58 4.55 -5.36
C LEU A 66 -9.09 4.66 -5.09
N VAL A 67 -9.56 3.90 -4.10
CA VAL A 67 -10.98 3.88 -3.68
C VAL A 67 -11.20 4.77 -2.47
N ASN A 68 -10.32 4.68 -1.47
CA ASN A 68 -10.46 5.43 -0.22
C ASN A 68 -9.11 5.57 0.49
N VAL A 69 -8.95 6.61 1.30
CA VAL A 69 -7.89 6.74 2.30
C VAL A 69 -8.54 6.86 3.67
N SER A 70 -8.08 6.06 4.63
CA SER A 70 -8.56 6.06 6.01
C SER A 70 -7.38 6.15 6.97
N GLU A 71 -7.47 7.07 7.93
CA GLU A 71 -6.52 7.18 9.04
C GLU A 71 -7.15 6.60 10.32
N PHE A 72 -6.43 5.70 10.99
CA PHE A 72 -6.85 5.18 12.28
C PHE A 72 -6.09 5.90 13.39
N ALA A 73 -6.73 6.89 14.00
CA ALA A 73 -6.13 7.81 14.97
C ALA A 73 -5.48 7.11 16.18
N SER A 74 -6.00 5.96 16.62
CA SER A 74 -5.46 5.20 17.75
C SER A 74 -4.12 4.52 17.44
N SER A 75 -3.87 4.17 16.18
CA SER A 75 -2.66 3.46 15.76
C SER A 75 -1.68 4.33 14.97
N ARG A 76 -2.08 5.56 14.56
CA ARG A 76 -1.32 6.42 13.65
C ARG A 76 -0.89 5.64 12.40
N ILE A 77 -1.84 4.91 11.83
CA ILE A 77 -1.67 4.15 10.60
C ILE A 77 -2.64 4.70 9.58
N VAL A 78 -2.11 4.98 8.38
CA VAL A 78 -2.91 5.34 7.22
C VAL A 78 -3.03 4.15 6.29
N TYR A 79 -4.26 3.88 5.84
CA TYR A 79 -4.54 2.91 4.80
C TYR A 79 -5.08 3.62 3.56
N ALA A 80 -4.47 3.31 2.41
CA ALA A 80 -5.07 3.57 1.11
C ALA A 80 -5.64 2.25 0.57
N PHE A 81 -6.93 2.23 0.27
CA PHE A 81 -7.59 1.07 -0.33
C PHE A 81 -7.67 1.26 -1.83
N LEU A 82 -7.13 0.29 -2.58
CA LEU A 82 -7.12 0.30 -4.03
C LEU A 82 -7.92 -0.86 -4.60
N ARG A 83 -8.44 -0.65 -5.82
CA ARG A 83 -9.11 -1.65 -6.63
C ARG A 83 -8.41 -1.81 -7.97
N ARG A 84 -8.12 -3.05 -8.36
CA ARG A 84 -7.61 -3.37 -9.69
C ARG A 84 -8.69 -3.13 -10.75
N ARG A 85 -8.35 -2.37 -11.79
CA ARG A 85 -9.18 -2.14 -12.98
C ARG A 85 -9.61 -3.48 -13.59
#